data_AF-A0A250IC75-F1
#
_entry.id   AF-A0A250IC75-F1
#
_cell.length_a   1.000
_cell.length_b   1.000
_cell.length_c   1.000
_cell.angle_alpha   90.00
_cell.angle_beta   90.00
_cell.angle_gamma   90.00
#
_symmetry.space_group_name_H-M   'P 1'
#
loop_
_entity.id
_entity.type
_entity.pdbx_description
1 polymer ?
#
loop_
_entity_poly.entity_id
_entity_poly.type
_entity_poly.pdbx_seq_one_letter_code
_entity_poly.pdbx_strand_id
1 'polypeptide(L)'
;MWHAMGGLLLVMALVAGDARAAESTDWKTVSTGDVVIRVRPRVDIPGGREFWAEGDMDVELPSIRSALKDHEKFRRWMPHVTESRVLSEADGGGSRVTYTQLDLPIISNRDYVLRVEEQEGRDDEGRETFQQRWSPANDVLPERRGVVRLLRNAGSWFFTAKPEGGVHFVYRFTVEPGGSIPGFLAGVGQTDAVMDTVRAVERRARQLSAEDPAR
;
A
#
# COMPACT_ATOMS: atom_id res chain seq x y z
N MET A 1 -5.69 79.19 11.18
CA MET A 1 -6.93 78.39 11.34
C MET A 1 -7.01 77.42 10.18
N TRP A 2 -7.07 76.14 10.50
CA TRP A 2 -6.88 74.98 9.61
C TRP A 2 -8.09 74.76 8.70
N HIS A 3 -7.87 74.41 7.42
CA HIS A 3 -8.92 73.91 6.52
C HIS A 3 -9.22 72.43 6.84
N ALA A 4 -10.46 72.10 7.19
CA ALA A 4 -10.91 70.71 7.32
C ALA A 4 -11.33 70.18 5.94
N MET A 5 -10.57 69.23 5.42
CA MET A 5 -10.87 68.48 4.21
C MET A 5 -11.38 67.10 4.64
N GLY A 6 -12.66 66.82 4.37
CA GLY A 6 -13.28 65.53 4.67
C GLY A 6 -12.75 64.44 3.75
N GLY A 7 -12.25 63.35 4.34
CA GLY A 7 -11.87 62.13 3.64
C GLY A 7 -12.77 60.97 4.08
N LEU A 8 -13.53 60.43 3.13
CA LEU A 8 -14.38 59.25 3.26
C LEU A 8 -13.48 58.00 3.38
N LEU A 9 -13.50 57.30 4.52
CA LEU A 9 -12.84 56.01 4.70
C LEU A 9 -13.84 54.88 4.43
N LEU A 10 -13.70 54.23 3.28
CA LEU A 10 -14.38 52.98 2.97
C LEU A 10 -13.52 51.83 3.50
N VAL A 11 -13.95 51.18 4.59
CA VAL A 11 -13.29 49.96 5.10
C VAL A 11 -13.91 48.76 4.37
N MET A 12 -13.22 48.24 3.35
CA MET A 12 -13.54 46.92 2.79
C MET A 12 -12.88 45.85 3.66
N ALA A 13 -13.68 45.15 4.47
CA ALA A 13 -13.24 43.95 5.16
C ALA A 13 -13.12 42.80 4.15
N LEU A 14 -11.88 42.43 3.81
CA LEU A 14 -11.60 41.20 3.07
C LEU A 14 -11.80 40.01 4.04
N VAL A 15 -12.94 39.33 3.93
CA VAL A 15 -13.12 38.00 4.51
C VAL A 15 -12.41 37.02 3.59
N ALA A 16 -11.16 36.68 3.90
CA ALA A 16 -10.46 35.57 3.26
C ALA A 16 -11.09 34.26 3.76
N GLY A 17 -12.11 33.78 3.04
CA GLY A 17 -12.64 32.44 3.23
C GLY A 17 -11.61 31.43 2.71
N ASP A 18 -10.99 30.69 3.62
CA ASP A 18 -10.10 29.58 3.30
C ASP A 18 -10.94 28.38 2.83
N ALA A 19 -11.49 28.49 1.62
CA ALA A 19 -12.23 27.42 0.98
C ALA A 19 -11.23 26.35 0.49
N ARG A 20 -10.76 25.49 1.42
CA ARG A 20 -10.16 24.21 1.01
C ARG A 20 -11.23 23.42 0.27
N ALA A 21 -11.15 23.37 -1.06
CA ALA A 21 -11.95 22.47 -1.86
C ALA A 21 -11.75 21.05 -1.31
N ALA A 22 -12.83 20.39 -0.89
CA ALA A 22 -12.78 19.00 -0.47
C ALA A 22 -12.26 18.16 -1.64
N GLU A 23 -11.21 17.37 -1.40
CA GLU A 23 -10.69 16.44 -2.40
C GLU A 23 -11.77 15.40 -2.71
N SER A 24 -12.08 15.16 -3.99
CA SER A 24 -13.06 14.13 -4.36
C SER A 24 -12.62 12.76 -3.82
N THR A 25 -13.58 12.00 -3.28
CA THR A 25 -13.39 10.63 -2.83
C THR A 25 -13.49 9.59 -3.95
N ASP A 26 -13.65 10.05 -5.18
CA ASP A 26 -13.75 9.20 -6.36
C ASP A 26 -12.41 8.54 -6.67
N TRP A 27 -12.49 7.37 -7.31
CA TRP A 27 -11.29 6.71 -7.84
C TRP A 27 -10.71 7.54 -8.98
N LYS A 28 -9.43 7.90 -8.83
CA LYS A 28 -8.65 8.52 -9.89
C LYS A 28 -7.67 7.50 -10.46
N THR A 29 -7.76 7.23 -11.75
CA THR A 29 -6.76 6.44 -12.47
C THR A 29 -5.47 7.25 -12.61
N VAL A 30 -4.36 6.66 -12.18
CA VAL A 30 -3.02 7.28 -12.17
C VAL A 30 -2.00 6.50 -13.02
N SER A 31 -2.33 5.28 -13.44
CA SER A 31 -1.59 4.50 -14.43
C SER A 31 -2.55 3.67 -15.25
N THR A 32 -2.29 3.55 -16.56
CA THR A 32 -3.06 2.72 -17.52
C THR A 32 -2.14 1.90 -18.42
N GLY A 33 -0.92 1.59 -17.98
CA GLY A 33 -0.05 0.62 -18.66
C GLY A 33 -0.52 -0.82 -18.42
N ASP A 34 0.41 -1.77 -18.46
CA ASP A 34 0.13 -3.20 -18.18
C ASP A 34 -0.49 -3.45 -16.80
N VAL A 35 -0.26 -2.50 -15.87
CA VAL A 35 -0.92 -2.45 -14.57
C VAL A 35 -1.73 -1.16 -14.46
N VAL A 36 -3.03 -1.32 -14.25
CA VAL A 36 -3.95 -0.21 -13.99
C VAL A 36 -3.86 0.13 -12.51
N ILE A 37 -3.56 1.39 -12.20
CA ILE A 37 -3.51 1.89 -10.82
C ILE A 37 -4.55 2.99 -10.63
N ARG A 38 -5.39 2.82 -9.62
CA ARG A 38 -6.37 3.79 -9.16
C ARG A 38 -6.06 4.16 -7.71
N VAL A 39 -6.25 5.43 -7.38
CA VAL A 39 -6.07 5.96 -6.02
C VAL A 39 -7.27 6.82 -5.64
N ARG A 40 -7.66 6.79 -4.38
CA ARG A 40 -8.62 7.73 -3.82
C ARG A 40 -8.24 8.18 -2.41
N PRO A 41 -8.61 9.39 -1.99
CA PRO A 41 -8.56 9.81 -0.59
C PRO A 41 -9.48 8.98 0.31
N ARG A 42 -9.11 8.83 1.58
CA ARG A 42 -9.95 8.21 2.61
C ARG A 42 -10.40 9.25 3.63
N VAL A 43 -11.69 9.59 3.61
CA VAL A 43 -12.25 10.62 4.52
C VAL A 43 -12.25 10.19 5.98
N ASP A 44 -12.27 8.88 6.24
CA ASP A 44 -12.20 8.27 7.56
C ASP A 44 -10.79 8.22 8.14
N ILE A 45 -9.75 8.52 7.34
CA ILE A 45 -8.35 8.46 7.74
C ILE A 45 -7.67 9.77 7.32
N PRO A 46 -7.33 10.67 8.26
CA PRO A 46 -6.65 11.93 7.94
C PRO A 46 -5.37 11.70 7.12
N GLY A 47 -5.31 12.25 5.90
CA GLY A 47 -4.19 12.05 4.97
C GLY A 47 -4.07 10.63 4.39
N GLY A 48 -5.01 9.74 4.71
CA GLY A 48 -5.05 8.37 4.22
C GLY A 48 -5.43 8.29 2.75
N ARG A 49 -4.87 7.28 2.09
CA ARG A 49 -5.13 6.94 0.69
C ARG A 49 -5.49 5.48 0.58
N GLU A 50 -6.34 5.17 -0.39
CA GLU A 50 -6.61 3.81 -0.81
C GLU A 50 -6.17 3.61 -2.24
N PHE A 51 -5.44 2.52 -2.47
CA PHE A 51 -4.89 2.11 -3.74
C PHE A 51 -5.59 0.87 -4.24
N TRP A 52 -5.76 0.80 -5.55
CA TRP A 52 -6.16 -0.37 -6.30
C TRP A 52 -5.20 -0.51 -7.47
N ALA A 53 -4.49 -1.62 -7.54
CA ALA A 53 -3.66 -1.97 -8.68
C ALA A 53 -4.12 -3.34 -9.20
N GLU A 54 -4.27 -3.46 -10.51
CA GLU A 54 -4.63 -4.73 -11.14
C GLU A 54 -3.92 -4.90 -12.48
N GLY A 55 -3.69 -6.14 -12.85
CA GLY A 55 -3.01 -6.50 -14.09
C GLY A 55 -2.68 -7.98 -14.10
N ASP A 56 -1.85 -8.38 -15.06
CA ASP A 56 -1.45 -9.76 -15.23
C ASP A 56 0.02 -9.96 -14.85
N MET A 57 0.34 -11.15 -14.34
CA MET A 57 1.71 -11.63 -14.15
C MET A 57 1.89 -12.95 -14.89
N ASP A 58 2.92 -13.06 -15.71
CA ASP A 58 3.28 -14.30 -16.39
C ASP A 58 4.18 -15.15 -15.48
N VAL A 59 3.56 -15.66 -14.41
CA VAL A 59 4.14 -16.59 -13.42
C VAL A 59 3.05 -17.33 -12.66
N GLU A 60 3.28 -18.62 -12.39
CA GLU A 60 2.29 -19.51 -11.80
C GLU A 60 1.95 -19.19 -10.33
N LEU A 61 0.68 -19.39 -9.99
CA LEU A 61 0.10 -19.08 -8.68
C LEU A 61 0.86 -19.69 -7.49
N PRO A 62 1.34 -20.95 -7.53
CA PRO A 62 2.11 -21.53 -6.42
C PRO A 62 3.42 -20.80 -6.13
N SER A 63 4.06 -20.25 -7.16
CA SER A 63 5.31 -19.50 -7.01
C SER A 63 5.08 -18.13 -6.39
N ILE A 64 3.97 -17.46 -6.74
CA ILE A 64 3.53 -16.21 -6.11
C ILE A 64 3.21 -16.45 -4.63
N ARG A 65 2.42 -17.48 -4.32
CA ARG A 65 2.09 -17.87 -2.95
C ARG A 65 3.36 -18.12 -2.13
N SER A 66 4.31 -18.86 -2.69
CA SER A 66 5.60 -19.14 -2.04
C SER A 66 6.40 -17.85 -1.79
N ALA A 67 6.43 -16.94 -2.75
CA ALA A 67 7.11 -15.65 -2.61
C ALA A 67 6.51 -14.81 -1.48
N LEU A 68 5.17 -14.72 -1.42
CA LEU A 68 4.47 -13.93 -0.41
C LEU A 68 4.46 -14.58 0.99
N LYS A 69 4.57 -15.91 1.07
CA LYS A 69 4.65 -16.65 2.34
C LYS A 69 5.98 -16.45 3.06
N ASP A 70 7.08 -16.30 2.32
CA ASP A 70 8.45 -16.18 2.84
C ASP A 70 8.77 -14.75 3.33
N HIS A 71 7.98 -14.27 4.31
CA HIS A 71 8.06 -12.90 4.85
C HIS A 71 9.44 -12.58 5.42
N GLU A 72 10.12 -13.54 6.05
CA GLU A 72 11.44 -13.32 6.62
C GLU A 72 12.49 -12.89 5.60
N LYS A 73 12.32 -13.29 4.33
CA LYS A 73 13.20 -12.91 3.24
C LYS A 73 12.79 -11.62 2.53
N PHE A 74 11.68 -10.97 2.88
CA PHE A 74 11.25 -9.72 2.22
C PHE A 74 12.38 -8.67 2.21
N ARG A 75 13.14 -8.52 3.28
CA ARG A 75 14.31 -7.61 3.33
C ARG A 75 15.37 -7.82 2.24
N ARG A 76 15.35 -8.97 1.55
CA ARG A 76 16.31 -9.28 0.48
C ARG A 76 15.85 -8.82 -0.90
N TRP A 77 14.56 -8.58 -1.10
CA TRP A 77 13.99 -8.40 -2.44
C TRP A 77 12.79 -7.45 -2.54
N MET A 78 12.10 -7.16 -1.43
CA MET A 78 11.07 -6.13 -1.38
C MET A 78 11.70 -4.73 -1.33
N PRO A 79 11.19 -3.76 -2.12
CA PRO A 79 11.70 -2.39 -2.10
C PRO A 79 11.63 -1.79 -0.70
N HIS A 80 12.67 -1.06 -0.31
CA HIS A 80 12.75 -0.30 0.94
C HIS A 80 12.68 -1.11 2.25
N VAL A 81 12.49 -2.44 2.19
CA VAL A 81 12.42 -3.27 3.40
C VAL A 81 13.82 -3.48 3.98
N THR A 82 14.05 -2.98 5.18
CA THR A 82 15.32 -3.16 5.92
C THR A 82 15.25 -4.26 6.97
N GLU A 83 14.06 -4.55 7.47
CA GLU A 83 13.82 -5.60 8.46
C GLU A 83 12.49 -6.28 8.16
N SER A 84 12.45 -7.61 8.23
CA SER A 84 11.25 -8.41 8.02
C SER A 84 11.28 -9.65 8.91
N ARG A 85 10.24 -9.84 9.74
CA ARG A 85 10.14 -10.93 10.72
C ARG A 85 8.74 -11.52 10.75
N VAL A 86 8.65 -12.83 10.98
CA VAL A 86 7.42 -13.47 11.44
C VAL A 86 7.44 -13.48 12.97
N LEU A 87 6.43 -12.90 13.61
CA LEU A 87 6.32 -12.80 15.07
C LEU A 87 5.58 -13.99 15.67
N SER A 88 4.57 -14.48 14.96
CA SER A 88 3.81 -15.68 15.34
C SER A 88 3.12 -16.25 14.10
N GLU A 89 2.84 -17.55 14.13
CA GLU A 89 2.03 -18.25 13.12
C GLU A 89 0.96 -19.06 13.86
N ALA A 90 -0.25 -19.11 13.30
CA ALA A 90 -1.35 -19.89 13.87
C ALA A 90 -1.17 -21.38 13.58
N ASP A 91 -1.60 -22.22 14.52
CA ASP A 91 -1.64 -23.67 14.32
C ASP A 91 -2.53 -24.02 13.12
N GLY A 92 -2.02 -24.90 12.24
CA GLY A 92 -2.71 -25.25 10.99
C GLY A 92 -2.33 -24.39 9.78
N GLY A 93 -1.54 -23.32 9.97
CA GLY A 93 -1.09 -22.44 8.90
C GLY A 93 -2.19 -21.48 8.42
N GLY A 94 -1.81 -20.55 7.54
CA GLY A 94 -2.75 -19.62 6.90
C GLY A 94 -3.07 -18.35 7.70
N SER A 95 -2.56 -18.19 8.92
CA SER A 95 -2.53 -16.89 9.60
C SER A 95 -1.20 -16.65 10.30
N ARG A 96 -0.65 -15.44 10.18
CA ARG A 96 0.60 -15.05 10.84
C ARG A 96 0.58 -13.59 11.25
N VAL A 97 1.34 -13.25 12.28
CA VAL A 97 1.65 -11.86 12.61
C VAL A 97 3.06 -11.55 12.15
N THR A 98 3.24 -10.44 11.44
CA THR A 98 4.51 -10.06 10.83
C THR A 98 4.93 -8.66 11.24
N TYR A 99 6.24 -8.43 11.27
CA TYR A 99 6.85 -7.11 11.44
C TYR A 99 7.62 -6.75 10.18
N THR A 100 7.53 -5.48 9.76
CA THR A 100 8.36 -4.94 8.68
C THR A 100 8.82 -3.52 9.01
N GLN A 101 10.08 -3.22 8.73
CA GLN A 101 10.63 -1.86 8.76
C GLN A 101 11.01 -1.41 7.36
N LEU A 102 10.65 -0.17 7.02
CA LEU A 102 10.94 0.50 5.77
C LEU A 102 11.96 1.64 5.97
N ASP A 103 12.87 1.75 5.01
CA ASP A 103 13.76 2.90 4.81
C ASP A 103 13.41 3.59 3.49
N LEU A 104 12.69 4.71 3.61
CA LEU A 104 12.16 5.48 2.49
C LEU A 104 13.04 6.72 2.29
N PRO A 105 13.38 7.10 1.05
CA PRO A 105 14.20 8.28 0.81
C PRO A 105 13.61 9.53 1.47
N ILE A 106 14.48 10.36 2.08
CA ILE A 106 14.19 11.72 2.56
C ILE A 106 13.32 11.79 3.84
N ILE A 107 12.70 10.69 4.27
CA ILE A 107 11.81 10.66 5.43
C ILE A 107 12.30 9.63 6.45
N SER A 108 11.98 9.80 7.75
CA SER A 108 12.29 8.84 8.82
C SER A 108 11.97 7.36 8.50
N ASN A 109 12.54 6.42 9.24
CA ASN A 109 12.13 5.02 9.08
C ASN A 109 10.67 4.82 9.47
N ARG A 110 9.98 3.92 8.76
CA ARG A 110 8.61 3.50 9.07
C ARG A 110 8.60 2.05 9.49
N ASP A 111 7.69 1.65 10.35
CA ASP A 111 7.42 0.24 10.59
C ASP A 111 5.93 -0.07 10.67
N TYR A 112 5.59 -1.34 10.53
CA TYR A 112 4.25 -1.83 10.71
C TYR A 112 4.24 -3.26 11.25
N VAL A 113 3.18 -3.57 11.98
CA VAL A 113 2.88 -4.91 12.48
C VAL A 113 1.53 -5.32 11.88
N LEU A 114 1.51 -6.43 11.16
CA LEU A 114 0.33 -6.88 10.42
C LEU A 114 -0.07 -8.30 10.82
N ARG A 115 -1.35 -8.51 11.06
CA ARG A 115 -1.96 -9.84 10.99
C ARG A 115 -2.28 -10.12 9.53
N VAL A 116 -1.74 -11.21 9.02
CA VAL A 116 -1.89 -11.69 7.65
C VAL A 116 -2.70 -12.98 7.67
N GLU A 117 -3.69 -13.07 6.78
CA GLU A 117 -4.57 -14.22 6.61
C GLU A 117 -4.54 -14.65 5.15
N GLU A 118 -4.41 -15.95 4.92
CA GLU A 118 -4.25 -16.56 3.61
C GLU A 118 -5.41 -17.52 3.35
N GLN A 119 -6.01 -17.42 2.18
CA GLN A 119 -7.11 -18.28 1.74
C GLN A 119 -6.85 -18.74 0.31
N GLU A 120 -7.00 -20.05 0.10
CA GLU A 120 -6.99 -20.67 -1.21
C GLU A 120 -8.42 -21.05 -1.59
N GLY A 121 -8.72 -21.05 -2.88
CA GLY A 121 -10.05 -21.38 -3.34
C GLY A 121 -10.14 -21.56 -4.84
N ARG A 122 -11.38 -21.49 -5.32
CA ARG A 122 -11.71 -21.40 -6.74
C ARG A 122 -12.73 -20.31 -6.94
N ASP A 123 -12.69 -19.66 -8.09
CA ASP A 123 -13.75 -18.73 -8.49
C ASP A 123 -14.96 -19.48 -9.08
N ASP A 124 -15.96 -18.71 -9.52
CA ASP A 124 -17.21 -19.26 -10.09
C ASP A 124 -16.98 -20.04 -11.39
N GLU A 125 -15.85 -19.80 -12.08
CA GLU A 125 -15.44 -20.51 -13.30
C GLU A 125 -14.55 -21.74 -12.97
N GLY A 126 -14.29 -22.00 -11.68
CA GLY A 126 -13.49 -23.11 -11.21
C GLY A 126 -11.97 -22.89 -11.32
N ARG A 127 -11.51 -21.67 -11.64
CA ARG A 127 -10.08 -21.31 -11.69
C ARG A 127 -9.52 -21.19 -10.29
N GLU A 128 -8.28 -21.61 -10.09
CA GLU A 128 -7.63 -21.50 -8.78
C GLU A 128 -7.46 -20.05 -8.35
N THR A 129 -7.74 -19.78 -7.08
CA THR A 129 -7.57 -18.45 -6.49
C THR A 129 -6.72 -18.51 -5.23
N PHE A 130 -5.99 -17.43 -4.99
CA PHE A 130 -5.27 -17.19 -3.75
C PHE A 130 -5.53 -15.78 -3.27
N GLN A 131 -5.81 -15.65 -1.98
CA GLN A 131 -6.00 -14.38 -1.32
C GLN A 131 -5.10 -14.28 -0.10
N GLN A 132 -4.41 -13.15 0.01
CA GLN A 132 -3.71 -12.76 1.22
C GLN A 132 -4.29 -11.44 1.69
N ARG A 133 -4.97 -11.42 2.84
CA ARG A 133 -5.48 -10.20 3.48
C ARG A 133 -4.60 -9.82 4.66
N TRP A 134 -4.48 -8.53 4.94
CA TRP A 134 -3.83 -8.06 6.17
C TRP A 134 -4.58 -6.93 6.83
N SER A 135 -4.40 -6.86 8.15
CA SER A 135 -4.89 -5.79 9.00
C SER A 135 -3.84 -5.41 10.06
N PRO A 136 -3.88 -4.20 10.62
CA PRO A 136 -2.96 -3.78 11.67
C PRO A 136 -3.08 -4.66 12.92
N ALA A 137 -1.93 -5.05 13.49
CA ALA A 137 -1.81 -5.74 14.77
C ALA A 137 -0.93 -4.90 15.71
N ASN A 138 -1.33 -3.63 15.90
CA ASN A 138 -0.53 -2.60 16.56
C ASN A 138 -0.23 -2.89 18.04
N ASP A 139 -1.05 -3.73 18.67
CA ASP A 139 -0.95 -4.17 20.05
C ASP A 139 0.13 -5.24 20.29
N VAL A 140 0.64 -5.88 19.24
CA VAL A 140 1.58 -7.00 19.35
C VAL A 140 3.01 -6.54 19.66
N LEU A 141 3.42 -5.37 19.20
CA LEU A 141 4.73 -4.79 19.51
C LEU A 141 4.63 -3.30 19.82
N PRO A 142 5.35 -2.81 20.86
CA PRO A 142 5.41 -1.39 21.14
C PRO A 142 6.07 -0.61 20.00
N GLU A 143 5.80 0.69 19.94
CA GLU A 143 6.47 1.60 19.01
C GLU A 143 7.94 1.77 19.37
N ARG A 144 8.79 1.96 18.35
CA ARG A 144 10.24 2.13 18.51
C ARG A 144 10.60 3.61 18.42
N ARG A 145 11.44 4.10 19.34
CA ARG A 145 11.95 5.47 19.29
C ARG A 145 12.68 5.72 17.96
N GLY A 146 12.33 6.81 17.28
CA GLY A 146 12.96 7.21 16.01
C GLY A 146 12.40 6.51 14.76
N VAL A 147 11.40 5.64 14.92
CA VAL A 147 10.69 4.97 13.82
C VAL A 147 9.21 5.37 13.89
N VAL A 148 8.62 5.70 12.76
CA VAL A 148 7.19 6.06 12.69
C VAL A 148 6.34 4.82 12.41
N ARG A 149 5.46 4.46 13.33
CA ARG A 149 4.52 3.34 13.17
C ARG A 149 3.38 3.70 12.22
N LEU A 150 3.17 2.89 11.18
CA LEU A 150 2.00 2.98 10.31
C LEU A 150 0.81 2.27 10.97
N LEU A 151 -0.05 3.03 11.64
CA LEU A 151 -1.17 2.49 12.44
C LEU A 151 -2.35 2.02 11.59
N ARG A 152 -2.51 2.58 10.39
CA ARG A 152 -3.55 2.24 9.43
C ARG A 152 -2.91 1.69 8.16
N ASN A 153 -2.71 0.38 8.15
CA ASN A 153 -2.27 -0.38 6.99
C ASN A 153 -3.09 -1.66 6.89
N ALA A 154 -4.05 -1.69 5.97
CA ALA A 154 -4.91 -2.84 5.72
C ALA A 154 -5.09 -3.04 4.21
N GLY A 155 -5.18 -4.28 3.77
CA GLY A 155 -5.29 -4.54 2.34
C GLY A 155 -5.38 -6.01 2.00
N SER A 156 -5.30 -6.30 0.71
CA SER A 156 -5.29 -7.64 0.18
C SER A 156 -4.54 -7.73 -1.14
N TRP A 157 -3.87 -8.86 -1.33
CA TRP A 157 -3.62 -9.44 -2.64
C TRP A 157 -4.73 -10.44 -2.95
N PHE A 158 -5.20 -10.44 -4.18
CA PHE A 158 -6.08 -11.47 -4.73
C PHE A 158 -5.54 -11.87 -6.09
N PHE A 159 -5.40 -13.17 -6.32
CA PHE A 159 -4.88 -13.72 -7.56
C PHE A 159 -5.83 -14.78 -8.09
N THR A 160 -6.05 -14.76 -9.40
CA THR A 160 -6.81 -15.78 -10.13
C THR A 160 -5.91 -16.36 -11.20
N ALA A 161 -5.74 -17.68 -11.21
CA ALA A 161 -4.99 -18.38 -12.26
C ALA A 161 -5.67 -18.19 -13.62
N LYS A 162 -4.87 -17.98 -14.68
CA LYS A 162 -5.38 -17.79 -16.03
C LYS A 162 -5.31 -19.10 -16.84
N PRO A 163 -6.28 -19.37 -17.74
CA PRO A 163 -6.29 -20.58 -18.56
C PRO A 163 -5.03 -20.74 -19.42
N GLU A 164 -4.44 -19.64 -19.89
CA GLU A 164 -3.24 -19.61 -20.73
C GLU A 164 -1.91 -19.67 -19.97
N GLY A 165 -1.96 -19.78 -18.64
CA GLY A 165 -0.80 -19.68 -17.75
C GLY A 165 -0.68 -18.31 -17.09
N GLY A 166 0.03 -18.28 -15.97
CA GLY A 166 0.16 -17.08 -15.14
C GLY A 166 -1.11 -16.72 -14.35
N VAL A 167 -1.19 -15.48 -13.88
CA VAL A 167 -2.29 -15.01 -13.03
C VAL A 167 -2.78 -13.61 -13.42
N HIS A 168 -4.04 -13.34 -13.12
CA HIS A 168 -4.54 -11.98 -12.94
C HIS A 168 -4.46 -11.62 -11.46
N PHE A 169 -4.00 -10.41 -11.12
CA PHE A 169 -3.90 -9.95 -9.74
C PHE A 169 -4.72 -8.68 -9.48
N VAL A 170 -5.21 -8.57 -8.25
CA VAL A 170 -5.73 -7.35 -7.65
C VAL A 170 -4.99 -7.10 -6.34
N TYR A 171 -4.29 -5.98 -6.27
CA TYR A 171 -3.62 -5.47 -5.07
C TYR A 171 -4.32 -4.22 -4.59
N ARG A 172 -4.98 -4.32 -3.43
CA ARG A 172 -5.77 -3.23 -2.86
C ARG A 172 -5.33 -2.97 -1.44
N PHE A 173 -5.02 -1.73 -1.10
CA PHE A 173 -4.62 -1.41 0.27
C PHE A 173 -4.92 0.03 0.64
N THR A 174 -5.13 0.24 1.93
CA THR A 174 -5.27 1.54 2.56
C THR A 174 -4.05 1.77 3.43
N VAL A 175 -3.41 2.92 3.27
CA VAL A 175 -2.27 3.33 4.10
C VAL A 175 -2.46 4.77 4.55
N GLU A 176 -2.21 5.03 5.83
CA GLU A 176 -1.91 6.39 6.28
C GLU A 176 -0.38 6.61 6.28
N PRO A 177 0.08 7.79 5.86
CA PRO A 177 1.51 8.08 5.71
C PRO A 177 2.32 8.14 7.03
N GLY A 178 1.64 8.12 8.19
CA GLY A 178 2.27 8.15 9.52
C GLY A 178 3.08 9.43 9.74
N GLY A 179 2.41 10.56 9.99
CA GLY A 179 3.06 11.85 10.24
C GLY A 179 3.22 12.75 9.01
N SER A 180 4.11 13.74 9.09
CA SER A 180 4.29 14.78 8.08
C SER A 180 5.08 14.29 6.87
N ILE A 181 4.40 13.64 5.92
CA ILE A 181 4.94 13.47 4.56
C ILE A 181 4.69 14.78 3.79
N PRO A 182 5.73 15.41 3.23
CA PRO A 182 5.55 16.53 2.33
C PRO A 182 4.60 16.15 1.18
N GLY A 183 3.57 16.97 0.92
CA GLY A 183 2.50 16.64 -0.03
C GLY A 183 2.96 16.30 -1.45
N PHE A 184 4.18 16.70 -1.86
CA PHE A 184 4.76 16.35 -3.16
C PHE A 184 5.22 14.88 -3.27
N LEU A 185 5.57 14.23 -2.15
CA LEU A 185 5.87 12.79 -2.11
C LEU A 185 4.59 11.93 -2.13
N ALA A 186 3.45 12.52 -1.78
CA ALA A 186 2.13 11.89 -1.77
C ALA A 186 1.44 11.87 -3.16
N GLY A 187 2.20 12.01 -4.26
CA GLY A 187 1.63 12.05 -5.61
C GLY A 187 2.35 11.12 -6.59
N VAL A 188 3.57 11.48 -6.98
CA VAL A 188 4.31 10.81 -8.07
C VAL A 188 5.00 9.53 -7.58
N GLY A 189 5.61 9.53 -6.39
CA GLY A 189 6.32 8.36 -5.86
C GLY A 189 5.42 7.20 -5.41
N GLN A 190 4.12 7.43 -5.23
CA GLN A 190 3.21 6.39 -4.74
C GLN A 190 2.86 5.36 -5.82
N THR A 191 2.69 5.79 -7.07
CA THR A 191 2.46 4.89 -8.20
C THR A 191 3.69 4.04 -8.46
N ASP A 192 4.88 4.65 -8.43
CA ASP A 192 6.15 3.93 -8.60
C ASP A 192 6.37 2.90 -7.49
N ALA A 193 6.12 3.25 -6.23
CA ALA A 193 6.25 2.30 -5.11
C ALA A 193 5.30 1.09 -5.24
N VAL A 194 4.07 1.30 -5.72
CA VAL A 194 3.12 0.21 -6.02
C VAL A 194 3.67 -0.67 -7.15
N MET A 195 4.13 -0.07 -8.24
CA MET A 195 4.72 -0.80 -9.37
C MET A 195 5.96 -1.59 -8.97
N ASP A 196 6.84 -1.00 -8.16
CA ASP A 196 8.06 -1.65 -7.69
C ASP A 196 7.75 -2.85 -6.80
N THR A 197 6.70 -2.75 -5.98
CA THR A 197 6.20 -3.87 -5.17
C THR A 197 5.66 -4.98 -6.05
N VAL A 198 4.75 -4.67 -6.99
CA VAL A 198 4.18 -5.63 -7.95
C VAL A 198 5.28 -6.36 -8.72
N ARG A 199 6.23 -5.60 -9.29
CA ARG A 199 7.35 -6.16 -10.04
C ARG A 199 8.30 -6.98 -9.16
N ALA A 200 8.51 -6.60 -7.91
CA ALA A 200 9.35 -7.37 -7.00
C ALA A 200 8.72 -8.72 -6.62
N VAL A 201 7.39 -8.77 -6.42
CA VAL A 201 6.65 -10.03 -6.23
C VAL A 201 6.79 -10.91 -7.46
N GLU A 202 6.50 -10.39 -8.65
CA GLU A 202 6.61 -11.15 -9.90
C GLU A 202 8.03 -11.67 -10.13
N ARG A 203 9.06 -10.83 -9.96
CA ARG A 203 10.46 -11.24 -10.08
C ARG A 203 10.82 -12.35 -9.11
N ARG A 204 10.40 -12.25 -7.85
CA ARG A 204 10.72 -13.29 -6.85
C ARG A 204 9.98 -14.59 -7.15
N ALA A 205 8.72 -14.51 -7.58
CA ALA A 205 7.97 -15.67 -8.01
C ALA A 205 8.66 -16.39 -9.17
N ARG A 206 9.11 -15.65 -10.21
CA ARG A 206 9.84 -16.23 -11.35
C ARG A 206 11.15 -16.91 -10.93
N GLN A 207 11.89 -16.33 -10.00
CA GLN A 207 13.10 -16.96 -9.44
C GLN A 207 12.77 -18.30 -8.78
N LEU A 208 11.71 -18.35 -7.98
CA LEU A 208 11.27 -19.58 -7.32
C LEU A 208 10.82 -20.65 -8.32
N SER A 209 10.13 -20.27 -9.40
CA SER A 209 9.75 -21.20 -10.46
C SER A 209 10.98 -21.79 -11.17
N ALA A 210 12.02 -20.98 -11.38
CA ALA A 210 13.27 -21.44 -12.00
C ALA A 210 14.13 -22.32 -11.08
N GLU A 211 14.06 -22.10 -9.77
CA GLU A 211 14.76 -22.90 -8.76
C GLU A 211 14.14 -24.31 -8.58
N ASP A 212 12.86 -24.49 -8.92
CA ASP A 212 12.12 -25.75 -8.76
C ASP A 212 11.07 -25.96 -9.88
N PRO A 213 11.49 -26.38 -11.10
CA PRO A 213 10.62 -26.44 -12.28
C PRO A 213 9.56 -27.55 -12.24
N ALA A 214 9.62 -28.44 -11.26
CA ALA A 214 8.74 -29.60 -11.14
C ALA A 214 7.58 -29.40 -10.14
N ARG A 215 7.43 -28.17 -9.62
CA ARG A 215 6.46 -27.81 -8.58
C ARG A 215 5.08 -27.49 -9.12
#